data_AF-A0A7R7TBC4-F1
#
_entry.id   AF-A0A7R7TBC4-F1
#
_cell.length_a   1.000
_cell.length_b   1.000
_cell.length_c   1.000
_cell.angle_alpha   90.00
_cell.angle_beta   90.00
_cell.angle_gamma   90.00
#
_symmetry.space_group_name_H-M   'P 1'
#
loop_
_entity.id
_entity.type
_entity.pdbx_description
1 polymer ?
#
loop_
_entity_poly.entity_id
_entity_poly.type
_entity_poly.pdbx_seq_one_letter_code
_entity_poly.pdbx_strand_id
1 'polypeptide(L)' 'MSAEDQAQQVELREWERNNASRPAPVKYKPGDHGYGPAHCVSCDDDMHPARREHGFDLCVPCKTIAEQAGNQYAR' A
#
# COMPACT_ATOMS: atom_id res chain seq x y z
N MET A 1 18.78 -31.80 15.91
CA MET A 1 18.01 -31.23 14.80
C MET A 1 18.88 -31.31 13.57
N SER A 2 18.35 -31.85 12.48
CA SER A 2 19.08 -31.99 11.22
C SER A 2 19.11 -30.66 10.45
N ALA A 3 19.90 -30.62 9.36
CA ALA A 3 19.90 -29.47 8.46
C ALA A 3 18.54 -29.30 7.75
N GLU A 4 17.87 -30.41 7.44
CA GLU A 4 16.52 -30.38 6.86
C GLU A 4 15.48 -29.82 7.84
N ASP A 5 15.57 -30.17 9.14
CA ASP A 5 14.69 -29.60 10.18
C ASP A 5 14.83 -28.07 10.26
N GLN A 6 16.07 -27.57 10.15
CA GLN A 6 16.34 -26.13 10.18
C GLN A 6 15.80 -25.44 8.93
N ALA A 7 15.99 -26.03 7.75
CA ALA A 7 15.43 -25.51 6.51
C ALA A 7 13.90 -25.42 6.59
N GLN A 8 13.24 -26.48 7.07
CA GLN A 8 11.78 -26.51 7.21
C GLN A 8 11.26 -25.46 8.19
N GLN A 9 11.99 -25.16 9.28
CA GLN A 9 11.62 -24.08 10.19
C GLN A 9 11.72 -22.69 9.55
N VAL A 10 12.70 -22.47 8.67
CA VAL A 10 12.82 -21.19 7.94
C VAL A 10 11.63 -21.02 7.01
N GLU A 11 11.33 -22.02 6.19
CA GLU A 11 10.19 -22.01 5.26
C GLU A 11 8.86 -21.74 5.99
N LEU A 12 8.64 -22.41 7.13
CA LEU A 12 7.43 -22.18 7.94
C LEU A 12 7.34 -20.74 8.44
N ARG A 13 8.43 -20.17 8.95
CA ARG A 13 8.45 -18.77 9.41
C ARG A 13 8.19 -17.79 8.28
N GLU A 14 8.73 -18.04 7.10
CA GLU A 14 8.48 -17.19 5.94
C GLU A 14 7.03 -17.27 5.48
N TRP A 15 6.48 -18.48 5.46
CA TRP A 15 5.07 -18.70 5.15
C TRP A 15 4.16 -17.99 6.15
N GLU A 16 4.41 -18.13 7.46
CA GLU A 16 3.64 -17.47 8.52
C GLU A 16 3.70 -15.94 8.38
N ARG A 17 4.89 -15.38 8.12
CA ARG A 17 5.07 -13.94 7.90
C ARG A 17 4.27 -13.46 6.68
N ASN A 18 4.31 -14.20 5.57
CA ASN A 18 3.64 -13.81 4.34
C ASN A 18 2.11 -13.96 4.43
N ASN A 19 1.62 -14.90 5.25
CA ASN A 19 0.19 -15.19 5.44
C ASN A 19 -0.40 -14.54 6.70
N ALA A 20 0.38 -13.79 7.46
CA ALA A 20 -0.12 -13.04 8.61
C ALA A 20 -1.26 -12.10 8.20
N SER A 21 -2.25 -11.96 9.08
CA SER A 21 -3.39 -11.09 8.84
C SER A 21 -2.94 -9.63 8.70
N ARG A 22 -3.42 -8.97 7.64
CA ARG A 22 -3.15 -7.55 7.43
C ARG A 22 -4.11 -6.71 8.28
N PRO A 23 -3.66 -5.59 8.86
CA PRO A 23 -4.56 -4.67 9.54
C PRO A 23 -5.61 -4.13 8.57
N ALA A 24 -6.81 -3.85 9.08
CA ALA A 24 -7.88 -3.27 8.28
C ALA A 24 -7.46 -1.89 7.74
N PRO A 25 -7.85 -1.54 6.50
CA PRO A 25 -7.55 -0.22 5.95
C PRO A 25 -8.28 0.86 6.75
N VAL A 26 -7.56 1.92 7.12
CA VAL A 26 -8.12 3.09 7.82
C VAL A 26 -8.94 3.92 6.82
N LYS A 27 -10.07 4.46 7.29
CA LYS A 27 -10.88 5.45 6.58
C LYS A 27 -11.04 6.71 7.43
N TYR A 28 -10.89 7.86 6.79
CA TYR A 28 -11.00 9.19 7.37
C TYR A 28 -12.29 9.87 6.92
N LYS A 29 -12.86 10.72 7.77
CA LYS A 29 -14.00 11.57 7.42
C LYS A 29 -13.52 12.90 6.82
N PRO A 30 -14.34 13.57 5.99
CA PRO A 30 -14.03 14.92 5.52
C PRO A 30 -13.74 15.86 6.70
N GLY A 31 -12.58 16.52 6.68
CA GLY A 31 -12.13 17.42 7.75
C GLY A 31 -11.16 16.77 8.74
N ASP A 32 -11.00 15.45 8.75
CA ASP A 32 -9.94 14.79 9.52
C ASP A 32 -8.57 15.10 8.91
N HIS A 33 -7.53 15.18 9.75
CA HIS A 33 -6.16 15.41 9.30
C HIS A 33 -5.66 14.35 8.30
N GLY A 34 -6.15 13.11 8.38
CA GLY A 34 -5.80 12.03 7.45
C GLY A 34 -6.65 12.01 6.17
N TYR A 35 -7.62 12.91 6.02
CA TYR A 35 -8.43 12.98 4.81
C TYR A 35 -7.63 13.58 3.66
N GLY A 36 -7.59 12.88 2.53
CA GLY A 36 -6.79 13.26 1.38
C GLY A 36 -7.23 14.60 0.75
N PRO A 37 -6.31 15.24 0.01
CA PRO A 37 -6.54 16.54 -0.62
C PRO A 37 -7.68 16.50 -1.65
N ALA A 38 -8.29 17.65 -1.94
CA ALA A 38 -9.34 17.76 -2.94
C ALA A 38 -8.81 17.56 -4.37
N HIS A 39 -7.57 17.95 -4.61
CA HIS A 39 -6.89 17.89 -5.90
C HIS A 39 -5.61 17.06 -5.80
N CYS A 40 -5.23 16.42 -6.90
CA CYS A 40 -4.03 15.61 -7.00
C CYS A 40 -2.77 16.47 -6.87
N VAL A 41 -1.83 16.10 -6.00
CA VAL A 41 -0.60 16.89 -5.80
C VAL A 41 0.33 16.93 -7.03
N SER A 42 0.13 16.05 -8.02
CA SER A 42 0.98 15.96 -9.20
C SER A 42 0.40 16.61 -10.46
N CYS A 43 -0.92 16.60 -10.63
CA CYS A 43 -1.58 17.08 -11.85
C CYS A 43 -2.74 18.05 -11.60
N ASP A 44 -3.05 18.33 -10.32
CA ASP A 44 -4.14 19.19 -9.88
C ASP A 44 -5.56 18.74 -10.28
N ASP A 45 -5.70 17.54 -10.86
CA ASP A 45 -7.01 16.95 -11.14
C ASP A 45 -7.81 16.65 -9.86
N ASP A 46 -9.13 16.76 -9.95
CA ASP A 46 -10.05 16.45 -8.85
C ASP A 46 -9.90 15.00 -8.36
N MET A 47 -9.78 14.84 -7.04
CA MET A 47 -9.69 13.55 -6.39
C MET A 47 -11.05 13.06 -5.92
N HIS A 48 -11.39 11.83 -6.33
CA HIS A 48 -12.63 11.19 -5.92
C HIS A 48 -12.71 11.02 -4.38
N PRO A 49 -13.86 11.31 -3.73
CA PRO A 49 -14.02 11.24 -2.27
C PRO A 49 -13.58 9.90 -1.65
N ALA A 50 -13.94 8.77 -2.24
CA ALA A 50 -13.52 7.45 -1.77
C ALA A 50 -12.00 7.27 -1.71
N ARG A 51 -11.25 7.96 -2.57
CA ARG A 51 -9.77 7.93 -2.58
C ARG A 51 -9.23 8.84 -1.47
N ARG A 52 -9.89 9.97 -1.25
CA ARG A 52 -9.56 10.92 -0.17
C ARG A 52 -9.86 10.33 1.21
N GLU A 53 -10.90 9.52 1.36
CA GLU A 53 -11.20 8.78 2.59
C GLU A 53 -10.05 7.87 3.03
N HIS A 54 -9.20 7.43 2.10
CA HIS A 54 -8.03 6.62 2.40
C HIS A 54 -6.73 7.43 2.54
N GLY A 55 -6.81 8.77 2.52
CA GLY A 55 -5.66 9.66 2.71
C GLY A 55 -4.67 9.64 1.54
N PHE A 56 -5.11 9.29 0.33
CA PHE A 56 -4.22 9.30 -0.83
C PHE A 56 -4.01 10.71 -1.37
N ASP A 57 -2.76 11.04 -1.72
CA ASP A 57 -2.36 12.36 -2.26
C ASP A 57 -2.34 12.43 -3.81
N LEU A 58 -2.29 11.27 -4.47
CA LEU A 58 -2.24 11.16 -5.92
C LEU A 58 -3.54 10.59 -6.47
N CYS A 59 -4.01 11.11 -7.61
CA CYS A 59 -5.09 10.49 -8.38
C CYS A 59 -4.71 9.08 -8.88
N VAL A 60 -5.71 8.30 -9.32
CA VAL A 60 -5.48 6.91 -9.80
C VAL A 60 -4.42 6.88 -10.90
N PRO A 61 -4.50 7.69 -11.98
CA PRO A 61 -3.53 7.64 -13.06
C PRO A 61 -2.10 7.96 -12.62
N CYS A 62 -1.92 9.04 -11.85
CA CYS A 62 -0.59 9.43 -11.36
C CYS A 62 0.03 8.36 -10.46
N LYS A 63 -0.78 7.72 -9.60
CA LYS A 63 -0.31 6.63 -8.74
C LYS A 63 0.10 5.41 -9.55
N THR A 64 -0.68 5.04 -10.58
CA THR A 64 -0.35 3.92 -11.47
C THR A 64 0.98 4.15 -12.19
N ILE A 65 1.21 5.35 -12.72
CA ILE A 65 2.48 5.69 -13.38
C ILE A 65 3.64 5.60 -12.38
N ALA A 66 3.47 6.15 -11.17
CA ALA A 66 4.49 6.09 -10.13
C ALA A 66 4.82 4.64 -9.71
N GLU A 67 3.81 3.77 -9.58
CA GLU A 67 3.99 2.36 -9.28
C GLU A 67 4.71 1.61 -10.40
N GLN A 68 4.37 1.89 -11.66
CA GLN A 68 5.06 1.32 -12.82
C GLN A 68 6.53 1.74 -12.89
N ALA A 69 6.80 3.03 -12.68
CA ALA A 69 8.16 3.55 -12.65
C ALA A 69 8.98 2.93 -11.51
N GLY A 70 8.41 2.84 -10.30
CA GLY A 70 9.06 2.20 -9.16
C GLY A 70 9.33 0.70 -9.38
N ASN A 71 8.37 -0.01 -9.97
CA ASN A 71 8.50 -1.43 -10.28
C ASN A 71 9.55 -1.72 -11.37
N GLN A 72 9.82 -0.77 -12.27
CA GLN A 72 10.85 -0.91 -13.30
C GLN A 72 12.27 -0.99 -12.70
N TYR A 73 12.51 -0.37 -11.54
CA TYR A 73 13.81 -0.37 -10.85
C TYR A 73 13.89 -1.35 -9.67
N ALA A 74 12.79 -2.02 -9.33
CA ALA A 74 12.72 -3.01 -8.26
C ALA A 74 12.99 -4.46 -8.74
N ARG A 75 13.57 -4.62 -9.93
CA ARG A 75 13.94 -5.91 -10.53
C ARG A 75 15.43 -6.17 -10.43
#